data_AF-A0A849SU16-F1
#
_entry.id   AF-A0A849SU16-F1
#
_cell.length_a   1.000
_cell.length_b   1.000
_cell.length_c   1.000
_cell.angle_alpha   90.00
_cell.angle_beta   90.00
_cell.angle_gamma   90.00
#
_symmetry.space_group_name_H-M   'P 1'
#
loop_
_entity.id
_entity.type
_entity.pdbx_description
1 polymer ?
#
loop_
_entity_poly.entity_id
_entity_poly.type
_entity_poly.pdbx_seq_one_letter_code
_entity_poly.pdbx_strand_id
1 'polypeptide(L)'
;MMTRETKSDNLLATLFAIVRLALLLIGIIGLSISVFRDDGWLTQLLAKMFSSTMGMVSIFLLIFAAYGLNRWMTSPTRKASSRGDLPLYIMMTIGAFYLFRLIMTGSF
;
A
#
# COMPACT_ATOMS: atom_id res chain seq x y z
N MET A 1 -5.40 42.11 24.66
CA MET A 1 -5.01 42.01 23.24
C MET A 1 -4.07 40.83 23.11
N MET A 2 -4.48 39.79 22.39
CA MET A 2 -3.58 38.70 21.98
C MET A 2 -3.92 38.37 20.53
N THR A 3 -2.89 38.43 19.71
CA THR A 3 -2.92 38.63 18.26
C THR A 3 -3.35 37.37 17.51
N ARG A 4 -4.01 37.60 16.37
CA ARG A 4 -4.44 36.59 15.41
C ARG A 4 -3.23 35.97 14.71
N GLU A 5 -2.92 34.72 15.01
CA GLU A 5 -1.91 33.89 14.34
C GLU A 5 -2.53 32.47 14.28
N THR A 6 -2.82 31.77 13.19
CA THR A 6 -2.54 31.88 11.75
C THR A 6 -3.63 31.10 11.00
N LYS A 7 -4.40 31.77 10.13
CA LYS A 7 -5.39 31.14 9.22
C LYS A 7 -4.73 30.51 7.98
N SER A 8 -3.41 30.35 8.00
CA SER A 8 -2.59 29.95 6.83
C SER A 8 -2.24 28.46 6.79
N ASP A 9 -2.54 27.69 7.85
CA ASP A 9 -2.20 26.26 7.92
C ASP A 9 -3.09 25.35 7.07
N ASN A 10 -4.27 25.82 6.64
CA ASN A 10 -5.22 24.93 5.95
C ASN A 10 -4.87 24.71 4.47
N LEU A 11 -4.26 25.68 3.78
CA LEU A 11 -3.91 25.54 2.35
C LEU A 11 -2.75 24.57 2.13
N LEU A 12 -1.68 24.69 2.93
CA LEU A 12 -0.56 23.76 2.89
C LEU A 12 -0.99 22.36 3.32
N ALA A 13 -1.78 22.23 4.38
CA ALA A 13 -2.32 20.94 4.81
C ALA A 13 -3.21 20.31 3.73
N THR A 14 -4.06 21.10 3.07
CA THR A 14 -4.90 20.65 1.95
C THR A 14 -4.05 20.20 0.76
N LEU A 15 -3.01 20.96 0.42
CA LEU A 15 -2.08 20.61 -0.67
C LEU A 15 -1.35 19.28 -0.36
N PHE A 16 -0.86 19.11 0.86
CA PHE A 16 -0.26 17.85 1.30
C PHE A 16 -1.27 16.69 1.27
N ALA A 17 -2.53 16.93 1.65
CA ALA A 17 -3.58 15.91 1.57
C ALA A 17 -3.84 15.47 0.13
N ILE A 18 -3.89 16.41 -0.83
CA ILE A 18 -4.06 16.12 -2.26
C ILE A 18 -2.88 15.29 -2.78
N VAL A 19 -1.65 15.66 -2.44
CA VAL A 19 -0.45 14.91 -2.84
C VAL A 19 -0.46 13.48 -2.28
N ARG A 20 -0.84 13.31 -1.01
CA ARG A 20 -0.97 11.98 -0.38
C ARG A 20 -2.02 11.13 -1.08
N LEU A 21 -3.17 11.72 -1.42
CA LEU A 21 -4.26 11.04 -2.12
C LEU A 21 -3.80 10.62 -3.53
N ALA A 22 -3.15 11.51 -4.28
CA ALA A 22 -2.60 11.21 -5.60
C ALA A 22 -1.57 10.07 -5.54
N LEU A 23 -0.64 10.11 -4.58
CA LEU A 23 0.34 9.03 -4.38
C LEU A 23 -0.34 7.69 -4.08
N LEU A 24 -1.36 7.70 -3.23
CA LEU A 24 -2.09 6.50 -2.85
C LEU A 24 -2.82 5.90 -4.06
N LEU A 25 -3.46 6.72 -4.89
CA LEU A 25 -4.10 6.27 -6.14
C LEU A 25 -3.08 5.66 -7.10
N ILE A 26 -1.93 6.32 -7.30
CA ILE A 26 -0.86 5.81 -8.15
C ILE A 26 -0.30 4.48 -7.60
N GLY A 27 -0.14 4.38 -6.28
CA GLY A 27 0.28 3.14 -5.62
C GLY A 27 -0.69 2.00 -5.84
N ILE A 28 -2.00 2.23 -5.68
CA ILE A 28 -3.04 1.23 -5.93
C ILE A 28 -3.05 0.81 -7.41
N ILE A 29 -3.03 1.77 -8.35
CA ILE A 29 -3.05 1.48 -9.78
C ILE A 29 -1.80 0.71 -10.21
N GLY A 30 -0.61 1.19 -9.84
CA GLY A 30 0.66 0.54 -10.20
C GLY A 30 0.76 -0.87 -9.62
N LEU A 31 0.35 -1.05 -8.36
CA LEU A 31 0.31 -2.37 -7.74
C LEU A 31 -0.71 -3.28 -8.43
N SER A 32 -1.90 -2.76 -8.76
CA SER A 32 -2.92 -3.53 -9.49
C SER A 32 -2.39 -4.02 -10.84
N ILE A 33 -1.78 -3.13 -11.64
CA ILE A 33 -1.20 -3.52 -12.93
C ILE A 33 -0.10 -4.57 -12.74
N SER A 34 0.81 -4.39 -11.77
CA SER A 34 1.90 -5.34 -11.52
C SER A 34 1.42 -6.74 -11.09
N VAL A 35 0.31 -6.78 -10.35
CA VAL A 35 -0.26 -8.00 -9.78
C VAL A 35 -1.12 -8.71 -10.81
N PHE A 36 -1.94 -7.97 -11.57
CA PHE A 36 -3.00 -8.51 -12.45
C PHE A 36 -2.66 -8.55 -13.95
N ARG A 37 -1.57 -7.94 -14.41
CA ARG A 37 -1.15 -8.06 -15.82
C ARG A 37 -0.85 -9.52 -16.20
N ASP A 38 -0.79 -9.80 -17.50
CA ASP A 38 -0.31 -11.09 -18.02
C ASP A 38 1.12 -11.36 -17.51
N ASP A 39 1.37 -12.59 -17.02
CA ASP A 39 2.58 -12.96 -16.25
C ASP A 39 2.86 -12.05 -15.03
N GLY A 40 1.83 -11.47 -14.45
CA GLY A 40 1.90 -10.67 -13.23
C GLY A 40 2.37 -11.47 -12.01
N TRP A 41 2.70 -10.75 -10.93
CA TRP A 41 3.20 -11.37 -9.70
C TRP A 41 2.23 -12.39 -9.12
N LEU A 42 0.92 -12.15 -9.24
CA LEU A 42 -0.11 -13.07 -8.75
C LEU A 42 -0.11 -14.37 -9.54
N THR A 43 -0.14 -14.27 -10.88
CA THR A 43 -0.15 -15.43 -11.78
C THR A 43 1.11 -16.28 -11.58
N GLN A 44 2.28 -15.65 -11.45
CA GLN A 44 3.53 -16.36 -11.16
C GLN A 44 3.52 -17.04 -9.79
N LEU A 45 3.01 -16.37 -8.76
CA LEU A 45 2.88 -16.94 -7.43
C LEU A 45 1.95 -18.15 -7.44
N LEU A 46 0.75 -18.03 -8.01
CA LEU A 46 -0.18 -19.16 -8.12
C LEU A 46 0.43 -20.30 -8.94
N ALA A 47 1.04 -20.01 -10.10
CA ALA A 47 1.69 -21.02 -10.91
C ALA A 47 2.76 -21.80 -10.12
N LYS A 48 3.57 -21.12 -9.30
CA LYS A 48 4.56 -21.75 -8.42
C LYS A 48 3.94 -22.60 -7.30
N MET A 49 2.78 -22.21 -6.78
CA MET A 49 2.07 -22.98 -5.75
C MET A 49 1.47 -24.27 -6.33
N PHE A 50 0.96 -24.22 -7.55
CA PHE A 50 0.30 -25.36 -8.21
C PHE A 50 1.26 -26.26 -9.00
N SER A 51 2.50 -25.83 -9.26
CA SER A 51 3.46 -26.61 -10.06
C SER A 51 4.12 -27.78 -9.32
N SER A 52 4.04 -27.84 -7.99
CA SER A 52 4.75 -28.85 -7.19
C SER A 52 4.00 -29.20 -5.90
N THR A 53 4.14 -30.44 -5.43
CA THR A 53 3.67 -30.89 -4.11
C THR A 53 4.19 -29.99 -2.97
N MET A 54 5.42 -29.47 -3.09
CA MET A 54 5.98 -28.53 -2.12
C MET A 54 5.37 -27.13 -2.25
N GLY A 55 4.93 -26.76 -3.46
CA GLY A 55 4.16 -25.55 -3.71
C GLY A 55 2.79 -25.58 -3.02
N MET A 56 2.12 -26.74 -2.96
CA MET A 56 0.85 -26.87 -2.23
C MET A 56 0.99 -26.59 -0.73
N VAL A 57 2.14 -26.93 -0.12
CA VAL A 57 2.41 -26.58 1.29
C VAL A 57 2.48 -25.07 1.50
N SER A 58 2.96 -24.32 0.49
CA SER A 58 3.03 -22.86 0.58
C SER A 58 1.66 -22.17 0.61
N ILE A 59 0.59 -22.85 0.19
CA ILE A 59 -0.80 -22.38 0.37
C ILE A 59 -1.14 -22.23 1.86
N PHE A 60 -0.77 -23.21 2.68
CA PHE A 60 -0.97 -23.13 4.13
C PHE A 60 -0.19 -21.98 4.76
N LEU A 61 1.06 -21.76 4.31
CA LEU A 61 1.87 -20.61 4.72
C LEU A 61 1.20 -19.28 4.34
N LEU A 62 0.63 -19.17 3.14
CA LEU A 62 -0.08 -17.96 2.71
C LEU A 62 -1.35 -17.71 3.50
N ILE A 63 -2.14 -18.75 3.77
CA ILE A 63 -3.33 -18.64 4.63
C ILE A 63 -2.92 -18.18 6.03
N PHE A 64 -1.83 -18.74 6.59
CA PHE A 64 -1.31 -18.33 7.89
C PHE A 64 -0.82 -16.88 7.90
N ALA A 65 -0.11 -16.46 6.85
CA ALA A 65 0.32 -15.07 6.67
C ALA A 65 -0.87 -14.12 6.54
N ALA A 66 -1.88 -14.47 5.72
CA ALA A 66 -3.10 -13.70 5.55
C ALA A 66 -3.89 -13.59 6.85
N TYR A 67 -3.98 -14.69 7.62
CA TYR A 67 -4.59 -14.69 8.95
C TYR A 67 -3.81 -13.79 9.92
N GLY A 68 -2.49 -13.86 9.93
CA GLY A 68 -1.64 -12.99 10.75
C GLY A 68 -1.82 -11.52 10.42
N LEU A 69 -1.86 -11.17 9.12
CA LEU A 69 -2.11 -9.81 8.64
C LEU A 69 -3.52 -9.33 9.01
N ASN A 70 -4.54 -10.17 8.80
CA ASN A 70 -5.91 -9.86 9.19
C ASN A 70 -6.00 -9.63 10.71
N ARG A 71 -5.43 -10.54 11.51
CA ARG A 71 -5.43 -10.43 12.97
C ARG A 71 -4.69 -9.20 13.46
N TRP A 72 -3.62 -8.81 12.77
CA TRP A 72 -2.84 -7.61 13.05
C TRP A 72 -3.61 -6.33 12.71
N MET A 73 -4.30 -6.26 11.56
CA MET A 73 -5.12 -5.12 11.16
C MET A 73 -6.40 -4.97 11.97
N THR A 74 -7.05 -6.09 12.34
CA THR A 74 -8.33 -6.12 13.06
C THR A 74 -8.15 -6.06 14.59
N SER A 75 -6.91 -6.05 15.10
CA SER A 75 -6.70 -5.95 16.55
C SER A 75 -7.22 -4.62 17.08
N PRO A 76 -8.15 -4.59 18.05
CA PRO A 76 -8.83 -3.37 18.47
C PRO A 76 -7.90 -2.52 19.35
N THR A 77 -7.04 -1.73 18.73
CA THR A 77 -6.29 -0.69 19.43
C THR A 77 -7.22 0.49 19.69
N ARG A 78 -7.81 0.55 20.90
CA ARG A 78 -8.63 1.65 21.45
C ARG A 78 -7.93 3.02 21.53
N LYS A 79 -6.72 3.18 21.00
CA LYS A 79 -6.00 4.45 20.97
C LYS A 79 -5.36 4.58 19.60
N ALA A 80 -5.60 5.71 18.95
CA ALA A 80 -4.92 6.17 17.74
C ALA A 80 -3.41 6.15 17.96
N SER A 81 -2.82 4.98 17.76
CA SER A 81 -1.41 4.70 17.97
C SER A 81 -0.82 4.47 16.60
N SER A 82 0.35 5.06 16.36
CA SER A 82 1.18 5.10 15.14
C SER A 82 1.25 3.80 14.30
N ARG A 83 0.82 2.65 14.83
CA ARG A 83 0.61 1.38 14.11
C ARG A 83 -0.53 1.40 13.10
N GLY A 84 -1.56 2.23 13.30
CA GLY A 84 -2.70 2.36 12.38
C GLY A 84 -2.33 3.02 11.04
N ASP A 85 -1.27 3.82 11.02
CA ASP A 85 -0.79 4.51 9.82
C ASP A 85 0.17 3.65 8.98
N LEU A 86 0.54 2.45 9.47
CA LEU A 86 1.51 1.60 8.79
C LEU A 86 1.06 1.15 7.39
N PRO A 87 -0.22 0.75 7.15
CA PRO A 87 -0.73 0.52 5.81
C PRO A 87 -0.65 1.77 4.91
N LEU A 88 -0.91 2.95 5.48
CA LEU A 88 -0.84 4.22 4.76
C LEU A 88 0.59 4.54 4.32
N TYR A 89 1.58 4.37 5.20
CA TYR A 89 2.98 4.57 4.87
C TYR A 89 3.48 3.56 3.83
N ILE A 90 3.12 2.27 3.96
CA ILE A 90 3.43 1.24 2.95
C ILE A 90 2.89 1.67 1.59
N MET A 91 1.62 2.08 1.52
CA MET A 91 1.00 2.52 0.27
C MET A 91 1.65 3.78 -0.29
N MET A 92 2.07 4.74 0.54
CA MET A 92 2.84 5.89 0.07
C MET A 92 4.21 5.48 -0.49
N THR A 93 4.92 4.54 0.14
CA THR A 93 6.21 4.05 -0.38
C THR A 93 6.03 3.35 -1.73
N ILE A 94 5.01 2.50 -1.84
CA ILE A 94 4.65 1.82 -3.10
C ILE A 94 4.27 2.84 -4.18
N GLY A 95 3.43 3.81 -3.84
CA GLY A 95 3.03 4.89 -4.74
C GLY A 95 4.19 5.74 -5.22
N ALA A 96 5.12 6.10 -4.32
CA ALA A 96 6.34 6.83 -4.67
C ALA A 96 7.24 6.02 -5.62
N PHE A 97 7.39 4.72 -5.38
CA PHE A 97 8.14 3.83 -6.26
C PHE A 97 7.55 3.77 -7.68
N TYR A 98 6.23 3.57 -7.79
CA TYR A 98 5.56 3.55 -9.09
C TYR A 98 5.53 4.91 -9.77
N LEU A 99 5.41 6.01 -9.02
CA LEU A 99 5.50 7.37 -9.54
C LEU A 99 6.91 7.64 -10.11
N PHE A 100 7.95 7.26 -9.38
CA PHE A 100 9.34 7.35 -9.86
C PHE A 100 9.55 6.52 -11.13
N ARG A 101 9.06 5.28 -11.14
CA ARG A 101 9.13 4.38 -12.30
C ARG A 101 8.34 4.91 -13.49
N LEU A 102 7.18 5.51 -13.27
CA LEU A 102 6.39 6.14 -14.32
C LEU A 102 7.14 7.32 -14.95
N ILE A 103 7.76 8.18 -14.14
CA ILE A 103 8.50 9.35 -14.64
C ILE A 103 9.77 8.91 -15.39
N MET A 104 10.52 7.96 -14.84
CA MET A 104 11.80 7.50 -15.41
C MET A 104 11.62 6.57 -16.61
N THR A 105 10.60 5.72 -16.60
CA THR A 105 10.45 4.61 -17.55
C THR A 105 9.23 4.78 -18.46
N GLY A 106 8.34 5.73 -18.18
CA GLY A 106 7.12 5.99 -18.96
C GLY A 106 6.06 4.88 -18.87
N SER A 107 6.29 3.87 -18.02
CA SER A 107 5.50 2.65 -17.95
C SER A 107 5.21 2.28 -16.50
N PHE A 108 4.01 1.75 -16.28
CA PHE A 108 3.64 1.01 -15.07
C PHE A 108 4.16 -0.44 -15.14
#